data_AF-Q8IPS5-F1
#
_entry.id   AF-Q8IPS5-F1
#
_cell.length_a   1.000
_cell.length_b   1.000
_cell.length_c   1.000
_cell.angle_alpha   90.00
_cell.angle_beta   90.00
_cell.angle_gamma   90.00
#
_symmetry.space_group_name_H-M   'P 1'
#
loop_
_entity.id
_entity.type
_entity.pdbx_description
1 polymer ?
#
loop_
_entity_poly.entity_id
_entity_poly.type
_entity_poly.pdbx_seq_one_letter_code
_entity_poly.pdbx_strand_id
1 'polypeptide(L)'
;METGGTWKMWKLWKICSEECASTGGILRRLGQTALLSARSESMTWLTPSNCLPIWSQRLGRNCVAARSQNFDVELTGRLWSLSGGLHPRAPWFDRKVRGHQTLGCCVVACCVASTFRHLGEWSGKLLDAIVVNGNRYFRASVEQSERWDLHSGVDDARCNLSWWPSGSPASREMSSLEGLNYFFTRFQFGLLECQERRFSFGHSSSRDGGYFLFDCSAWAEALFPDDMGAFYVMLAKHLQMLLYCVVVTLNVRRRNVEFRLYNVDVARLPGDARKCSCESEGEK
;
A
#
# COMPACT_ATOMS: atom_id res chain seq x y z
N MET A 1 23.32 -14.57 -17.38
CA MET A 1 22.26 -15.49 -16.93
C MET A 1 21.61 -14.87 -15.70
N GLU A 2 20.51 -14.13 -15.88
CA GLU A 2 19.75 -13.58 -14.76
C GLU A 2 18.89 -14.69 -14.17
N THR A 3 19.25 -15.16 -12.97
CA THR A 3 18.44 -16.12 -12.23
C THR A 3 17.41 -15.36 -11.40
N GLY A 4 16.23 -15.09 -11.97
CA GLY A 4 15.10 -14.54 -11.23
C GLY A 4 14.59 -15.54 -10.18
N GLY A 5 14.64 -15.17 -8.91
CA GLY A 5 14.00 -15.94 -7.83
C GLY A 5 12.47 -15.85 -7.93
N THR A 6 11.78 -16.98 -7.85
CA THR A 6 10.31 -17.06 -7.90
C THR A 6 9.74 -17.20 -6.50
N TRP A 7 8.97 -16.20 -6.07
CA TRP A 7 8.35 -16.14 -4.75
C TRP A 7 6.99 -16.83 -4.79
N LYS A 8 6.64 -17.64 -3.80
CA LYS A 8 5.36 -18.34 -3.75
C LYS A 8 4.75 -18.20 -2.36
N MET A 9 3.48 -17.83 -2.30
CA MET A 9 2.72 -17.78 -1.04
C MET A 9 2.51 -19.21 -0.47
N TRP A 10 3.10 -19.54 0.70
CA TRP A 10 3.26 -20.90 1.27
C TRP A 10 2.35 -21.31 2.47
N LYS A 11 2.24 -22.65 2.67
CA LYS A 11 2.07 -23.57 3.86
C LYS A 11 1.15 -23.32 5.10
N LEU A 12 0.31 -24.35 5.38
CA LEU A 12 -0.29 -24.92 6.65
C LEU A 12 -1.34 -24.05 7.42
N TRP A 13 -2.38 -24.54 8.12
CA TRP A 13 -2.70 -25.78 8.87
C TRP A 13 -4.24 -25.97 9.02
N LYS A 14 -4.67 -27.16 9.48
CA LYS A 14 -6.07 -27.55 9.76
C LYS A 14 -6.45 -27.15 11.19
N ILE A 15 -7.49 -26.32 11.31
CA ILE A 15 -8.48 -26.07 12.38
C ILE A 15 -8.94 -24.62 12.15
N CYS A 16 -10.02 -24.44 11.41
CA CYS A 16 -10.89 -23.29 11.63
C CYS A 16 -12.32 -23.82 11.73
N SER A 17 -12.78 -23.84 12.98
CA SER A 17 -14.19 -23.65 13.29
C SER A 17 -14.71 -22.43 12.52
N GLU A 18 -15.99 -22.48 12.14
CA GLU A 18 -16.75 -21.44 11.44
C GLU A 18 -16.55 -20.03 12.04
N GLU A 19 -16.19 -19.93 13.32
CA GLU A 19 -15.88 -18.65 13.97
C GLU A 19 -14.79 -17.83 13.27
N CYS A 20 -13.73 -18.45 12.72
CA CYS A 20 -12.65 -17.74 12.04
C CYS A 20 -13.12 -16.97 10.79
N ALA A 21 -14.21 -17.44 10.19
CA ALA A 21 -14.73 -16.93 8.93
C ALA A 21 -15.39 -15.55 9.12
N SER A 22 -15.81 -15.21 10.34
CA SER A 22 -16.44 -13.91 10.62
C SER A 22 -15.41 -12.80 10.86
N THR A 23 -15.79 -11.56 10.54
CA THR A 23 -15.05 -10.34 10.93
C THR A 23 -14.73 -10.33 12.44
N GLY A 24 -15.65 -10.78 13.30
CA GLY A 24 -15.43 -10.90 14.74
C GLY A 24 -14.32 -11.90 15.12
N GLY A 25 -14.27 -13.05 14.44
CA GLY A 25 -13.21 -14.06 14.66
C GLY A 25 -11.83 -13.55 14.26
N ILE A 26 -11.75 -12.80 13.15
CA ILE A 26 -10.52 -12.13 12.72
C ILE A 26 -10.09 -11.08 13.76
N LEU A 27 -11.00 -10.21 14.20
CA LEU A 27 -10.72 -9.20 15.23
C LEU A 27 -10.23 -9.83 16.54
N ARG A 28 -10.84 -10.93 16.98
CA ARG A 28 -10.39 -11.68 18.16
C ARG A 28 -8.96 -12.18 18.01
N ARG A 29 -8.59 -12.72 16.84
CA ARG A 29 -7.21 -13.15 16.55
C ARG A 29 -6.22 -11.99 16.50
N LEU A 30 -6.61 -10.86 15.91
CA LEU A 30 -5.76 -9.66 15.84
C LEU A 30 -5.61 -8.96 17.20
N GLY A 31 -6.62 -9.10 18.07
CA GLY A 31 -6.61 -8.58 19.45
C GLY A 31 -5.77 -9.40 20.42
N GLN A 32 -5.67 -10.71 20.22
CA GLN A 32 -4.81 -11.60 21.01
C GLN A 32 -3.33 -11.28 20.72
N THR A 33 -2.70 -10.53 21.63
CA THR A 33 -1.33 -10.00 21.54
C THR A 33 -0.23 -11.07 21.46
N ALA A 34 -0.55 -12.31 21.80
CA ALA A 34 0.39 -13.42 21.75
C ALA A 34 0.69 -13.76 20.29
N LEU A 35 1.64 -13.01 19.72
CA LEU A 35 2.40 -13.26 18.50
C LEU A 35 1.70 -14.29 17.62
N LEU A 36 0.75 -13.83 16.78
CA LEU A 36 0.44 -14.58 15.58
C LEU A 36 1.80 -14.92 14.96
N SER A 37 2.12 -16.21 14.97
CA SER A 37 3.45 -16.69 14.62
C SER A 37 3.84 -16.11 13.27
N ALA A 38 5.14 -15.83 13.08
CA ALA A 38 5.72 -15.33 11.85
C ALA A 38 5.50 -16.23 10.61
N ARG A 39 4.66 -17.26 10.73
CA ARG A 39 4.25 -18.21 9.70
C ARG A 39 2.77 -18.11 9.31
N SER A 40 1.98 -17.23 9.93
CA SER A 40 0.52 -17.24 9.73
C SER A 40 0.11 -16.31 8.59
N GLU A 41 0.38 -16.67 7.35
CA GLU A 41 -0.39 -16.18 6.19
C GLU A 41 -1.58 -17.11 6.00
N SER A 42 -2.68 -16.81 6.67
CA SER A 42 -3.86 -17.68 6.61
C SER A 42 -4.81 -17.20 5.54
N MET A 43 -5.23 -18.11 4.64
CA MET A 43 -6.39 -17.87 3.78
C MET A 43 -7.67 -17.57 4.59
N THR A 44 -7.71 -17.89 5.88
CA THR A 44 -8.85 -17.57 6.77
C THR A 44 -8.93 -16.09 7.12
N TRP A 45 -7.89 -15.30 6.83
CA TRP A 45 -8.01 -13.84 6.90
C TRP A 45 -8.77 -13.26 5.72
N LEU A 46 -8.84 -14.01 4.61
CA LEU A 46 -9.72 -13.65 3.51
C LEU A 46 -11.15 -13.73 4.01
N THR A 47 -11.92 -12.69 3.72
CA THR A 47 -13.32 -12.68 4.06
C THR A 47 -14.06 -13.76 3.25
N PRO A 48 -14.90 -14.59 3.89
CA PRO A 48 -15.84 -15.45 3.20
C PRO A 48 -16.72 -14.64 2.25
N SER A 49 -17.37 -15.33 1.31
CA SER A 49 -18.43 -14.73 0.50
C SER A 49 -19.44 -14.04 1.44
N ASN A 50 -19.71 -12.76 1.19
CA ASN A 50 -20.58 -11.87 1.98
C ASN A 50 -20.00 -11.24 3.26
N CYS A 51 -18.76 -11.55 3.66
CA CYS A 51 -18.10 -10.82 4.75
C CYS A 51 -17.32 -9.62 4.21
N LEU A 52 -17.46 -8.47 4.87
CA LEU A 52 -16.75 -7.25 4.50
C LEU A 52 -15.42 -7.14 5.28
N PRO A 53 -14.33 -6.68 4.64
CA PRO A 53 -13.10 -6.32 5.34
C PRO A 53 -13.38 -5.31 6.46
N ILE A 54 -12.55 -5.30 7.51
CA ILE A 54 -12.80 -4.44 8.69
C ILE A 54 -12.80 -2.94 8.35
N TRP A 55 -12.02 -2.54 7.34
CA TRP A 55 -11.99 -1.17 6.82
C TRP A 55 -12.93 -0.94 5.62
N SER A 56 -13.86 -1.85 5.35
CA SER A 56 -14.86 -1.66 4.30
C SER A 56 -15.74 -0.47 4.62
N GLN A 57 -15.89 0.44 3.65
CA GLN A 57 -16.76 1.60 3.72
C GLN A 57 -18.25 1.22 3.63
N ARG A 58 -18.56 -0.06 3.35
CA ARG A 58 -19.91 -0.61 3.37
C ARG A 58 -20.37 -1.03 4.76
N LEU A 59 -19.45 -1.16 5.73
CA LEU A 59 -19.85 -1.36 7.12
C LEU A 59 -20.54 -0.07 7.56
N GLY A 60 -21.83 -0.14 7.88
CA GLY A 60 -22.57 0.98 8.46
C GLY A 60 -21.90 1.38 9.77
N ARG A 61 -20.98 2.34 9.72
CA ARG A 61 -20.30 2.86 10.90
C ARG A 61 -21.34 3.67 11.66
N ASN A 62 -21.69 3.22 12.87
CA ASN A 62 -22.39 4.08 13.81
C ASN A 62 -21.57 5.37 13.95
N CYS A 63 -22.21 6.54 13.93
CA CYS A 63 -21.60 7.88 13.93
C CYS A 63 -20.63 8.17 15.10
N VAL A 64 -20.32 7.18 15.94
CA VAL A 64 -19.37 7.19 17.06
C VAL A 64 -18.10 6.39 16.74
N ALA A 65 -17.81 6.13 15.45
CA ALA A 65 -16.50 5.63 15.06
C ALA A 65 -15.45 6.62 15.58
N ALA A 66 -14.66 6.18 16.57
CA ALA A 66 -13.63 7.02 17.15
C ALA A 66 -12.70 7.46 16.01
N ARG A 67 -12.68 8.76 15.71
CA ARG A 67 -11.71 9.33 14.78
C ARG A 67 -10.49 9.74 15.57
N SER A 68 -9.33 9.36 15.08
CA SER A 68 -8.05 9.86 15.59
C SER A 68 -7.48 10.81 14.55
N GLN A 69 -7.61 12.11 14.80
CA GLN A 69 -7.27 13.14 13.81
C GLN A 69 -8.07 12.93 12.51
N ASN A 70 -7.39 12.78 11.36
CA ASN A 70 -8.04 12.56 10.06
C ASN A 70 -8.53 11.12 9.86
N PHE A 71 -8.02 10.18 10.65
CA PHE A 71 -8.20 8.75 10.43
C PHE A 71 -9.38 8.16 11.20
N ASP A 72 -9.97 7.13 10.62
CA ASP A 72 -10.93 6.28 11.31
C ASP A 72 -10.19 5.16 12.04
N VAL A 73 -10.60 4.89 13.28
CA VAL A 73 -10.04 3.79 14.09
C VAL A 73 -10.72 2.47 13.71
N GLU A 74 -9.97 1.56 13.09
CA GLU A 74 -10.44 0.21 12.73
C GLU A 74 -10.23 -0.78 13.87
N LEU A 75 -9.08 -0.64 14.55
CA LEU A 75 -8.73 -1.40 15.74
C LEU A 75 -7.91 -0.50 16.66
N THR A 76 -8.45 -0.21 17.85
CA THR A 76 -7.85 0.73 18.81
C THR A 76 -6.36 0.43 19.04
N GLY A 77 -5.52 1.45 18.81
CA GLY A 77 -4.08 1.37 19.03
C GLY A 77 -3.31 0.49 18.04
N ARG A 78 -3.95 -0.05 17.00
CA ARG A 78 -3.35 -1.04 16.10
C ARG A 78 -3.56 -0.75 14.62
N LEU A 79 -4.76 -0.32 14.24
CA LEU A 79 -5.12 -0.13 12.85
C LEU A 79 -6.03 1.08 12.66
N TRP A 80 -5.68 1.89 11.68
CA TRP A 80 -6.44 3.06 11.25
C TRP A 80 -6.59 3.04 9.74
N SER A 81 -7.69 3.61 9.24
CA SER A 81 -7.88 3.81 7.81
C SER A 81 -8.20 5.27 7.51
N LEU A 82 -7.85 5.67 6.29
CA LEU A 82 -8.18 6.98 5.74
C LEU A 82 -8.42 6.81 4.25
N SER A 83 -9.58 7.30 3.80
CA SER A 83 -9.94 7.37 2.39
C SER A 83 -9.97 8.82 1.95
N GLY A 84 -9.88 9.07 0.66
CA GLY A 84 -10.18 10.38 0.09
C GLY A 84 -11.21 10.30 -1.02
N GLY A 85 -11.34 11.35 -1.82
CA GLY A 85 -12.50 11.56 -2.69
C GLY A 85 -12.28 11.22 -4.17
N LEU A 86 -11.04 11.12 -4.63
CA LEU A 86 -10.71 11.07 -6.05
C LEU A 86 -10.13 9.72 -6.51
N HIS A 87 -10.95 8.87 -7.12
CA HIS A 87 -10.47 7.61 -7.68
C HIS A 87 -9.70 7.80 -9.02
N PRO A 88 -8.68 6.98 -9.34
CA PRO A 88 -8.03 6.97 -10.67
C PRO A 88 -8.96 6.84 -11.87
N ARG A 89 -10.16 6.28 -11.68
CA ARG A 89 -11.21 6.16 -12.70
C ARG A 89 -12.18 7.35 -12.75
N ALA A 90 -11.96 8.39 -11.95
CA ALA A 90 -12.85 9.55 -11.92
C ALA A 90 -12.89 10.27 -13.28
N PRO A 91 -14.04 10.88 -13.64
CA PRO A 91 -14.19 11.70 -14.85
C PRO A 91 -13.20 12.85 -14.97
N TRP A 92 -12.61 13.26 -13.85
CA TRP A 92 -11.54 14.26 -13.75
C TRP A 92 -10.30 13.93 -14.61
N PHE A 93 -10.03 12.65 -14.84
CA PHE A 93 -8.88 12.21 -15.63
C PHE A 93 -9.27 11.95 -17.09
N ASP A 94 -8.35 12.30 -18.01
CA ASP A 94 -8.50 12.02 -19.44
C ASP A 94 -8.76 10.53 -19.68
N ARG A 95 -9.71 10.23 -20.57
CA ARG A 95 -10.12 8.87 -20.92
C ARG A 95 -8.95 7.98 -21.34
N LYS A 96 -7.90 8.53 -21.97
CA LYS A 96 -6.72 7.78 -22.42
C LYS A 96 -5.85 7.22 -21.30
N VAL A 97 -5.84 7.87 -20.14
CA VAL A 97 -4.96 7.47 -19.00
C VAL A 97 -5.75 6.99 -17.78
N ARG A 98 -7.05 7.32 -17.72
CA ARG A 98 -7.93 6.98 -16.62
C ARG A 98 -7.87 5.49 -16.27
N GLY A 99 -7.61 5.18 -15.00
CA GLY A 99 -7.49 3.83 -14.49
C GLY A 99 -6.12 3.16 -14.67
N HIS A 100 -5.18 3.78 -15.38
CA HIS A 100 -3.85 3.21 -15.66
C HIS A 100 -2.75 3.80 -14.76
N GLN A 101 -3.05 4.88 -14.03
CA GLN A 101 -2.07 5.63 -13.24
C GLN A 101 -1.69 5.02 -11.89
N THR A 102 -2.17 3.81 -11.55
CA THR A 102 -1.97 3.16 -10.24
C THR A 102 -0.50 3.11 -9.81
N LEU A 103 0.40 2.73 -10.73
CA LEU A 103 1.83 2.65 -10.43
C LEU A 103 2.41 4.02 -10.08
N GLY A 104 2.05 5.05 -10.85
CA GLY A 104 2.45 6.43 -10.56
C GLY A 104 1.94 6.92 -9.21
N CYS A 105 0.70 6.59 -8.84
CA CYS A 105 0.15 6.89 -7.53
C CYS A 105 0.93 6.19 -6.40
N CYS A 106 1.28 4.91 -6.57
CA CYS A 106 2.07 4.15 -5.58
C CYS A 106 3.45 4.77 -5.36
N VAL A 107 4.14 5.15 -6.43
CA VAL A 107 5.45 5.83 -6.35
C VAL A 107 5.33 7.17 -5.62
N VAL A 108 4.34 7.99 -5.99
CA VAL A 108 4.11 9.29 -5.33
C VAL A 108 3.76 9.11 -3.86
N ALA A 109 2.99 8.09 -3.48
CA ALA A 109 2.69 7.79 -2.08
C ALA A 109 3.97 7.48 -1.28
N CYS A 110 4.91 6.71 -1.84
CA CYS A 110 6.23 6.49 -1.23
C CYS A 110 7.02 7.81 -1.09
N CYS A 111 7.01 8.68 -2.10
CA CYS A 111 7.67 10.00 -2.03
C CYS A 111 7.08 10.87 -0.92
N VAL A 112 5.75 10.90 -0.80
CA VAL A 112 5.05 11.60 0.29
C VAL A 112 5.44 11.01 1.64
N ALA A 113 5.41 9.69 1.80
CA ALA A 113 5.81 9.03 3.06
C ALA A 113 7.28 9.31 3.45
N SER A 114 8.18 9.47 2.47
CA SER A 114 9.57 9.85 2.72
C SER A 114 9.76 11.33 3.15
N THR A 115 8.76 12.17 2.85
CA THR A 115 8.79 13.61 3.14
C THR A 115 8.08 13.90 4.47
N PHE A 116 6.89 13.34 4.67
CA PHE A 116 6.12 13.46 5.90
C PHE A 116 6.59 12.42 6.92
N ARG A 117 7.37 12.86 7.92
CA ARG A 117 7.83 11.97 8.98
C ARG A 117 6.67 11.37 9.78
N HIS A 118 5.59 12.13 9.96
CA HIS A 118 4.41 11.77 10.73
C HIS A 118 3.29 11.28 9.80
N LEU A 119 3.08 9.96 9.74
CA LEU A 119 2.02 9.37 8.92
C LEU A 119 0.62 9.76 9.42
N GLY A 120 0.49 10.10 10.72
CA GLY A 120 -0.79 10.55 11.30
C GLY A 120 -1.30 11.88 10.74
N GLU A 121 -0.43 12.70 10.14
CA GLU A 121 -0.80 14.00 9.55
C GLU A 121 -1.47 13.88 8.18
N TRP A 122 -1.49 12.67 7.60
CA TRP A 122 -2.11 12.45 6.30
C TRP A 122 -3.60 12.76 6.37
N SER A 123 -4.13 13.31 5.27
CA SER A 123 -5.53 13.72 5.15
C SER A 123 -6.10 13.27 3.82
N GLY A 124 -7.43 13.20 3.70
CA GLY A 124 -8.08 12.84 2.44
C GLY A 124 -7.65 13.74 1.27
N LYS A 125 -7.42 15.04 1.54
CA LYS A 125 -6.91 16.01 0.57
C LYS A 125 -5.48 15.72 0.11
N LEU A 126 -4.61 15.30 1.04
CA LEU A 126 -3.25 14.88 0.69
C LEU A 126 -3.29 13.67 -0.24
N LEU A 127 -4.16 12.71 0.06
CA LEU A 127 -4.31 11.53 -0.76
C LEU A 127 -4.91 11.87 -2.15
N ASP A 128 -5.87 12.79 -2.25
CA ASP A 128 -6.36 13.29 -3.55
C ASP A 128 -5.20 13.91 -4.35
N ALA A 129 -4.33 14.67 -3.70
CA ALA A 129 -3.13 15.23 -4.31
C ALA A 129 -2.13 14.16 -4.75
N ILE A 130 -1.98 13.05 -4.01
CA ILE A 130 -1.18 11.89 -4.45
C ILE A 130 -1.72 11.34 -5.77
N VAL A 131 -3.03 11.19 -5.93
CA VAL A 131 -3.61 10.66 -7.18
C VAL A 131 -3.41 11.62 -8.36
N VAL A 132 -3.62 12.93 -8.14
CA VAL A 132 -3.38 13.95 -9.18
C VAL A 132 -1.92 13.94 -9.63
N ASN A 133 -0.98 13.89 -8.68
CA ASN A 133 0.44 13.85 -8.99
C ASN A 133 0.89 12.49 -9.55
N GLY A 134 0.27 11.39 -9.11
CA GLY A 134 0.48 10.05 -9.66
C GLY A 134 0.08 9.97 -11.13
N ASN A 135 -1.04 10.59 -11.50
CA ASN A 135 -1.45 10.75 -12.90
C ASN A 135 -0.44 11.59 -13.70
N ARG A 136 0.07 12.70 -13.14
CA ARG A 136 1.10 13.51 -13.81
C ARG A 136 2.39 12.71 -14.03
N TYR A 137 2.83 11.99 -13.01
CA TYR A 137 4.01 11.14 -13.06
C TYR A 137 3.85 10.01 -14.08
N PHE A 138 2.68 9.36 -14.11
CA PHE A 138 2.34 8.33 -15.08
C PHE A 138 2.42 8.87 -16.51
N ARG A 139 1.75 9.99 -16.81
CA ARG A 139 1.81 10.64 -18.13
C ARG A 139 3.23 10.94 -18.56
N ALA A 140 4.01 11.55 -17.67
CA ALA A 140 5.39 11.90 -17.94
C ALA A 140 6.27 10.66 -18.19
N SER A 141 5.96 9.53 -17.56
CA SER A 141 6.66 8.26 -17.77
C SER A 141 6.29 7.64 -19.11
N VAL A 142 5.00 7.63 -19.47
CA VAL A 142 4.50 7.11 -20.75
C VAL A 142 4.96 7.96 -21.94
N GLU A 143 4.95 9.28 -21.81
CA GLU A 143 5.47 10.20 -22.84
C GLU A 143 6.96 9.96 -23.12
N GLN A 144 7.73 9.59 -22.09
CA GLN A 144 9.16 9.33 -22.22
C GLN A 144 9.46 7.93 -22.78
N SER A 145 8.63 6.92 -22.47
CA SER A 145 8.80 5.56 -23.00
C SER A 145 8.18 5.36 -24.38
N GLU A 146 7.42 6.35 -24.88
CA GLU A 146 6.60 6.28 -26.11
C GLU A 146 5.61 5.09 -26.14
N ARG A 147 5.33 4.47 -24.99
CA ARG A 147 4.51 3.25 -24.87
C ARG A 147 3.17 3.53 -24.19
N TRP A 148 2.17 3.89 -24.98
CA TRP A 148 0.78 4.08 -24.52
C TRP A 148 0.02 2.75 -24.35
N ASP A 149 0.51 1.65 -24.92
CA ASP A 149 -0.23 0.39 -25.06
C ASP A 149 -0.16 -0.54 -23.83
N LEU A 150 0.65 -0.23 -22.82
CA LEU A 150 0.84 -1.11 -21.68
C LEU A 150 0.05 -0.66 -20.44
N HIS A 151 -0.51 -1.65 -19.73
CA HIS A 151 -0.58 -1.60 -18.28
C HIS A 151 0.85 -1.38 -17.78
N SER A 152 1.26 -0.12 -17.62
CA SER A 152 2.67 0.23 -17.44
C SER A 152 3.36 -0.73 -16.50
N GLY A 153 4.30 -1.48 -17.06
CA GLY A 153 5.12 -2.39 -16.29
C GLY A 153 5.90 -1.58 -15.28
N VAL A 154 6.35 -2.23 -14.21
CA VAL A 154 7.21 -1.57 -13.22
C VAL A 154 8.49 -1.01 -13.85
N ASP A 155 8.93 -1.61 -14.96
CA ASP A 155 10.10 -1.21 -15.75
C ASP A 155 9.96 0.16 -16.45
N ASP A 156 8.73 0.69 -16.62
CA ASP A 156 8.50 1.96 -17.34
C ASP A 156 8.50 3.19 -16.40
N ALA A 157 8.72 3.03 -15.10
CA ALA A 157 8.69 4.14 -14.15
C ALA A 157 9.98 4.98 -14.18
N ARG A 158 9.86 6.32 -14.05
CA ARG A 158 11.02 7.25 -13.93
C ARG A 158 11.89 7.06 -12.67
N CYS A 159 11.34 6.50 -11.61
CA CYS A 159 12.07 6.17 -10.39
C CYS A 159 12.87 4.89 -10.60
N ASN A 160 14.03 4.79 -9.93
CA ASN A 160 14.78 3.53 -9.84
C ASN A 160 13.96 2.49 -9.06
N LEU A 161 13.00 1.86 -9.74
CA LEU A 161 12.31 0.67 -9.26
C LEU A 161 13.23 -0.51 -9.60
N SER A 162 14.15 -0.81 -8.69
CA SER A 162 14.86 -2.08 -8.79
C SER A 162 13.95 -3.20 -8.29
N TRP A 163 13.82 -4.23 -9.10
CA TRP A 163 13.30 -5.52 -8.65
C TRP A 163 14.20 -6.05 -7.53
N TRP A 164 13.62 -6.33 -6.37
CA TRP A 164 14.34 -6.89 -5.23
C TRP A 164 13.79 -8.28 -4.92
N PRO A 165 14.65 -9.25 -4.56
CA PRO A 165 16.07 -9.13 -4.24
C PRO A 165 17.02 -9.39 -5.41
N SER A 166 17.96 -8.46 -5.61
CA SER A 166 19.17 -8.69 -6.41
C SER A 166 20.24 -9.50 -5.66
N GLY A 167 20.00 -9.82 -4.38
CA GLY A 167 20.82 -10.73 -3.56
C GLY A 167 20.19 -12.11 -3.39
N SER A 168 21.00 -13.13 -3.10
CA SER A 168 20.51 -14.50 -2.90
C SER A 168 19.70 -14.58 -1.59
N PRO A 169 18.37 -14.75 -1.62
CA PRO A 169 17.61 -15.00 -0.40
C PRO A 169 18.05 -16.29 0.29
N ALA A 170 17.78 -16.39 1.60
CA ALA A 170 18.05 -17.60 2.38
C ALA A 170 17.26 -18.84 1.88
N SER A 171 16.15 -18.60 1.17
CA SER A 171 15.27 -19.62 0.58
C SER A 171 14.88 -19.18 -0.84
N ARG A 172 14.74 -20.13 -1.77
CA ARG A 172 14.24 -19.86 -3.14
C ARG A 172 12.81 -19.35 -3.16
N GLU A 173 12.03 -19.61 -2.12
CA GLU A 173 10.65 -19.19 -2.02
C GLU A 173 10.42 -18.62 -0.61
N MET A 174 9.92 -17.38 -0.51
CA MET A 174 9.54 -16.74 0.76
C MET A 174 8.04 -16.48 0.80
N SER A 175 7.47 -16.56 2.01
CA SER A 175 6.13 -16.04 2.27
C SER A 175 6.11 -14.51 2.17
N SER A 176 4.93 -13.90 2.09
CA SER A 176 4.77 -12.44 2.09
C SER A 176 5.40 -11.81 3.34
N LEU A 177 5.28 -12.43 4.51
CA LEU A 177 5.87 -11.97 5.75
C LEU A 177 7.39 -12.08 5.76
N GLU A 178 7.96 -13.19 5.29
CA GLU A 178 9.41 -13.33 5.13
C GLU A 178 9.95 -12.28 4.15
N GLY A 179 9.26 -12.07 3.03
CA GLY A 179 9.57 -11.04 2.05
C GLY A 179 9.51 -9.63 2.63
N LEU A 180 8.46 -9.28 3.37
CA LEU A 180 8.32 -7.99 4.03
C LEU A 180 9.38 -7.77 5.12
N ASN A 181 9.64 -8.77 5.97
CA ASN A 181 10.72 -8.71 6.96
C ASN A 181 12.07 -8.45 6.29
N TYR A 182 12.38 -9.23 5.24
CA TYR A 182 13.62 -9.07 4.50
C TYR A 182 13.72 -7.70 3.84
N PHE A 183 12.63 -7.21 3.24
CA PHE A 183 12.55 -5.88 2.64
C PHE A 183 12.86 -4.77 3.66
N PHE A 184 12.21 -4.80 4.82
CA PHE A 184 12.36 -3.78 5.86
C PHE A 184 13.73 -3.78 6.55
N THR A 185 14.56 -4.82 6.36
CA THR A 185 15.96 -4.78 6.82
C THR A 185 16.84 -3.84 6.00
N ARG A 186 16.38 -3.39 4.82
CA ARG A 186 17.17 -2.63 3.84
C ARG A 186 16.47 -1.37 3.35
N PHE A 187 15.14 -1.40 3.23
CA PHE A 187 14.36 -0.34 2.61
C PHE A 187 13.19 0.08 3.49
N GLN A 188 12.82 1.36 3.41
CA GLN A 188 11.70 1.91 4.17
C GLN A 188 10.39 1.90 3.37
N PHE A 189 10.45 2.06 2.05
CA PHE A 189 9.29 2.28 1.19
C PHE A 189 9.38 1.43 -0.07
N GLY A 190 8.26 0.82 -0.47
CA GLY A 190 8.23 -0.08 -1.61
C GLY A 190 6.85 -0.24 -2.22
N LEU A 191 6.82 -1.00 -3.31
CA LEU A 191 5.60 -1.45 -3.97
C LEU A 191 5.52 -2.96 -3.88
N LEU A 192 4.32 -3.46 -3.66
CA LEU A 192 4.01 -4.87 -3.80
C LEU A 192 3.15 -5.04 -5.05
N GLU A 193 3.55 -5.98 -5.89
CA GLU A 193 2.79 -6.44 -7.05
C GLU A 193 2.46 -7.92 -6.88
N CYS A 194 1.21 -8.30 -7.15
CA CYS A 194 0.79 -9.69 -7.18
C CYS A 194 -0.39 -9.80 -8.16
N GLN A 195 -0.20 -10.59 -9.23
CA GLN A 195 -1.10 -10.61 -10.38
C GLN A 195 -1.27 -9.19 -10.96
N GLU A 196 -2.50 -8.69 -11.04
CA GLU A 196 -2.82 -7.34 -11.55
C GLU A 196 -2.94 -6.30 -10.43
N ARG A 197 -2.80 -6.71 -9.16
CA ARG A 197 -2.91 -5.81 -8.00
C ARG A 197 -1.56 -5.23 -7.64
N ARG A 198 -1.56 -3.91 -7.40
CA ARG A 198 -0.38 -3.13 -7.02
C ARG A 198 -0.77 -2.14 -5.94
N PHE A 199 0.05 -2.05 -4.90
CA PHE A 199 -0.07 -1.04 -3.86
C PHE A 199 1.30 -0.67 -3.32
N SER A 200 1.40 0.53 -2.76
CA SER A 200 2.62 0.96 -2.05
C SER A 200 2.52 0.65 -0.57
N PHE A 201 3.66 0.43 0.06
CA PHE A 201 3.76 0.18 1.49
C PHE A 201 5.06 0.75 2.03
N GLY A 202 5.13 0.87 3.35
CA GLY A 202 6.38 1.27 3.99
C GLY A 202 6.30 1.35 5.50
N HIS A 203 7.38 1.84 6.10
CA HIS A 203 7.52 1.99 7.53
C HIS A 203 8.13 3.36 7.89
N SER A 204 7.47 4.08 8.79
CA SER A 204 8.03 5.27 9.45
C SER A 204 8.42 4.95 10.89
N SER A 205 9.64 5.30 11.27
CA SER A 205 10.14 5.16 12.65
C SER A 205 9.78 6.34 13.55
N SER A 206 8.89 7.25 13.13
CA SER A 206 8.42 8.36 13.98
C SER A 206 7.66 7.85 15.21
N ARG A 207 7.46 8.72 16.22
CA ARG A 207 6.79 8.38 17.48
C ARG A 207 5.36 7.85 17.27
N ASP A 208 4.63 8.47 16.35
CA ASP A 208 3.31 8.07 15.85
C ASP A 208 3.38 7.13 14.63
N GLY A 209 4.60 6.76 14.22
CA GLY A 209 4.87 5.95 13.06
C GLY A 209 4.48 4.49 13.25
N GLY A 210 4.89 3.70 12.27
CA GLY A 210 4.46 2.34 12.05
C GLY A 210 4.49 2.05 10.57
N TYR A 211 3.67 1.08 10.17
CA TYR A 211 3.57 0.62 8.80
C TYR A 211 2.41 1.32 8.10
N PHE A 212 2.53 1.53 6.79
CA PHE A 212 1.39 1.90 5.96
C PHE A 212 1.23 0.97 4.76
N LEU A 213 0.00 0.91 4.26
CA LEU A 213 -0.36 0.37 2.96
C LEU A 213 -1.25 1.40 2.27
N PHE A 214 -0.89 1.84 1.07
CA PHE A 214 -1.70 2.72 0.23
C PHE A 214 -2.09 2.00 -1.06
N ASP A 215 -3.40 1.91 -1.30
CA ASP A 215 -4.00 1.29 -2.48
C ASP A 215 -4.97 2.28 -3.13
N CYS A 216 -4.87 2.44 -4.44
CA CYS A 216 -5.74 3.30 -5.24
C CYS A 216 -6.48 2.54 -6.36
N SER A 217 -6.42 1.22 -6.35
CA SER A 217 -7.04 0.36 -7.37
C SER A 217 -8.41 -0.19 -6.96
N ALA A 218 -8.75 -0.09 -5.67
CA ALA A 218 -9.98 -0.64 -5.12
C ALA A 218 -11.24 0.05 -5.68
N TRP A 219 -12.14 -0.77 -6.23
CA TRP A 219 -13.38 -0.35 -6.86
C TRP A 219 -14.49 -1.34 -6.50
N ALA A 220 -15.65 -0.80 -6.13
CA ALA A 220 -16.83 -1.53 -5.71
C ALA A 220 -16.53 -2.57 -4.62
N GLU A 221 -17.13 -3.75 -4.73
CA GLU A 221 -17.00 -4.79 -3.72
C GLU A 221 -15.56 -5.30 -3.54
N ALA A 222 -15.12 -5.61 -2.33
CA ALA A 222 -15.87 -5.62 -1.05
C ALA A 222 -15.70 -4.35 -0.22
N LEU A 223 -14.98 -3.33 -0.70
CA LEU A 223 -14.60 -2.16 0.09
C LEU A 223 -15.57 -0.99 -0.06
N PHE A 224 -16.10 -0.77 -1.26
CA PHE A 224 -16.91 0.38 -1.59
C PHE A 224 -18.30 -0.05 -2.08
N PRO A 225 -19.31 0.83 -1.98
CA PRO A 225 -20.59 0.64 -2.67
C PRO A 225 -20.40 0.43 -4.18
N ASP A 226 -21.41 -0.12 -4.84
CA ASP A 226 -21.40 -0.34 -6.28
C ASP A 226 -21.12 0.96 -7.04
N ASP A 227 -20.35 0.84 -8.12
CA ASP A 227 -19.89 1.97 -8.96
C ASP A 227 -19.11 3.08 -8.22
N MET A 228 -18.69 2.82 -6.99
CA MET A 228 -17.82 3.69 -6.22
C MET A 228 -16.47 3.05 -6.02
N GLY A 229 -15.45 3.88 -5.92
CA GLY A 229 -14.13 3.46 -5.48
C GLY A 229 -13.45 4.65 -4.84
N ALA A 230 -12.58 4.37 -3.89
CA ALA A 230 -11.65 5.36 -3.41
C ALA A 230 -10.28 4.71 -3.25
N PHE A 231 -9.26 5.53 -3.30
CA PHE A 231 -8.01 5.13 -2.70
C PHE A 231 -8.17 5.16 -1.18
N TYR A 232 -7.32 4.40 -0.51
CA TYR A 232 -7.23 4.42 0.93
C TYR A 232 -5.80 4.18 1.36
N VAL A 233 -5.49 4.64 2.57
CA VAL A 233 -4.29 4.27 3.29
C VAL A 233 -4.69 3.59 4.59
N MET A 234 -4.03 2.48 4.88
CA MET A 234 -4.09 1.79 6.16
C MET A 234 -2.84 2.14 6.95
N LEU A 235 -2.98 2.60 8.18
CA LEU A 235 -1.86 2.72 9.13
C LEU A 235 -1.94 1.57 10.12
N ALA A 236 -0.85 0.83 10.23
CA ALA A 236 -0.73 -0.36 11.05
C ALA A 236 0.41 -0.20 12.05
N LYS A 237 0.16 -0.42 13.35
CA LYS A 237 1.21 -0.26 14.37
C LYS A 237 2.26 -1.36 14.34
N HIS A 238 1.89 -2.55 13.87
CA HIS A 238 2.73 -3.74 13.87
C HIS A 238 2.79 -4.38 12.48
N LEU A 239 3.91 -5.00 12.14
CA LEU A 239 4.10 -5.67 10.85
C LEU A 239 3.02 -6.72 10.56
N GLN A 240 2.57 -7.42 11.60
CA GLN A 240 1.48 -8.40 11.47
C GLN A 240 0.16 -7.77 11.02
N MET A 241 -0.13 -6.54 11.46
CA MET A 241 -1.31 -5.81 11.01
C MET A 241 -1.17 -5.37 9.56
N LEU A 242 0.04 -4.94 9.15
CA LEU A 242 0.33 -4.69 7.74
C LEU A 242 0.13 -5.96 6.91
N LEU A 243 0.65 -7.10 7.36
CA LEU A 243 0.50 -8.38 6.67
C LEU A 243 -0.98 -8.78 6.51
N TYR A 244 -1.79 -8.59 7.55
CA TYR A 244 -3.25 -8.78 7.44
C TYR A 244 -3.85 -7.88 6.36
N CYS A 245 -3.49 -6.60 6.34
CA CYS A 245 -3.92 -5.66 5.30
C CYS A 245 -3.51 -6.14 3.91
N VAL A 246 -2.25 -6.54 3.73
CA VAL A 246 -1.71 -7.09 2.48
C VAL A 246 -2.53 -8.27 2.00
N VAL A 247 -2.76 -9.28 2.84
CA VAL A 247 -3.47 -10.52 2.45
C VAL A 247 -4.91 -10.22 2.00
N VAL A 248 -5.62 -9.37 2.74
CA VAL A 248 -7.01 -9.02 2.43
C VAL A 248 -7.11 -8.09 1.23
N THR A 249 -6.21 -7.10 1.07
CA THR A 249 -6.13 -6.24 -0.11
C THR A 249 -5.81 -7.05 -1.37
N LEU A 250 -4.88 -7.99 -1.28
CA LEU A 250 -4.55 -8.89 -2.39
C LEU A 250 -5.69 -9.84 -2.72
N ASN A 251 -6.48 -10.28 -1.75
CA ASN A 251 -7.62 -11.19 -1.90
C ASN A 251 -7.33 -12.39 -2.81
N VAL A 252 -6.14 -13.00 -2.65
CA VAL A 252 -5.70 -14.14 -3.45
C VAL A 252 -6.12 -15.44 -2.78
N ARG A 253 -7.11 -16.13 -3.37
CA ARG A 253 -7.59 -17.44 -2.87
C ARG A 253 -6.77 -18.63 -3.36
N ARG A 254 -5.91 -18.44 -4.36
CA ARG A 254 -5.03 -19.50 -4.89
C ARG A 254 -3.76 -19.59 -4.05
N ARG A 255 -3.25 -20.80 -3.85
CA ARG A 255 -1.95 -21.02 -3.18
C ARG A 255 -0.81 -20.80 -4.17
N ASN A 256 0.39 -20.54 -3.65
CA ASN A 256 1.63 -20.47 -4.43
C ASN A 256 1.58 -19.44 -5.57
N VAL A 257 0.92 -18.30 -5.33
CA VAL A 257 0.90 -17.19 -6.28
C VAL A 257 2.16 -16.34 -6.09
N GLU A 258 2.73 -15.91 -7.22
CA GLU A 258 3.90 -15.06 -7.25
C GLU A 258 3.56 -13.61 -6.90
N PHE A 259 4.41 -13.01 -6.08
CA PHE A 259 4.41 -11.58 -5.79
C PHE A 259 5.81 -11.01 -5.96
N ARG A 260 5.90 -9.71 -6.16
CA ARG A 260 7.15 -8.96 -6.32
C ARG A 260 7.17 -7.77 -5.37
N LEU A 261 8.35 -7.50 -4.81
CA LEU A 261 8.62 -6.34 -3.99
C LEU A 261 9.62 -5.45 -4.72
N TYR A 262 9.26 -4.19 -4.89
CA TYR A 262 10.13 -3.17 -5.49
C TYR A 262 10.46 -2.14 -4.45
N ASN A 263 11.73 -1.80 -4.28
CA ASN A 263 12.10 -0.65 -3.45
C ASN A 263 11.84 0.64 -4.23
N VAL A 264 11.37 1.67 -3.52
CA VAL A 264 11.35 3.03 -4.04
C VAL A 264 12.47 3.78 -3.36
N ASP A 265 13.56 3.98 -4.08
CA ASP A 265 14.61 4.87 -3.61
C ASP A 265 14.25 6.31 -4.01
N VAL A 266 13.89 7.11 -3.02
CA VAL A 266 13.61 8.54 -3.21
C VAL A 266 14.93 9.28 -3.05
N ALA A 267 15.71 9.33 -4.12
CA ALA A 267 16.89 10.18 -4.16
C ALA A 267 16.45 11.62 -3.97
N ARG A 268 16.80 12.21 -2.82
CA ARG A 268 16.77 13.67 -2.68
C ARG A 268 17.84 14.20 -3.62
N LEU A 269 17.43 14.81 -4.73
CA LEU A 269 18.38 15.60 -5.51
C LEU A 269 19.07 16.57 -4.56
N PRO A 270 20.40 16.64 -4.53
CA PRO A 270 21.11 17.58 -3.69
C PRO A 270 20.65 18.98 -4.06
N GLY A 271 19.89 19.60 -3.15
CA GLY A 271 19.45 20.98 -3.15
C GLY A 271 19.23 21.61 -4.51
N ASP A 272 17.97 21.68 -4.93
CA ASP A 272 17.48 22.87 -5.63
C ASP A 272 17.45 24.03 -4.62
N ALA A 273 18.64 24.44 -4.18
CA ALA A 273 18.91 25.57 -3.30
C ALA A 273 18.92 26.90 -4.09
N ARG A 274 18.42 26.89 -5.33
CA ARG A 274 18.24 28.10 -6.14
C ARG A 274 16.80 28.59 -6.02
N LYS A 275 16.46 29.13 -4.85
CA LYS A 275 15.48 30.24 -4.66
C LYS A 275 15.36 30.66 -3.19
N CYS A 276 16.50 30.88 -2.54
CA CYS A 276 16.59 31.83 -1.42
C CYS A 276 17.86 32.67 -1.60
N SER A 277 17.98 33.33 -2.76
CA SER A 277 18.81 34.53 -2.83
C SER A 277 18.02 35.63 -2.13
N CYS A 278 18.35 35.86 -0.87
CA CYS A 278 18.02 37.10 -0.18
C CYS A 278 18.63 38.23 -1.01
N GLU A 279 17.80 38.99 -1.70
CA GLU A 279 18.17 40.34 -2.12
C GLU A 279 18.29 41.16 -0.85
N SER A 280 19.53 41.31 -0.40
CA SER A 280 19.97 42.19 0.67
C SER A 280 21.20 42.93 0.15
N GLU A 281 21.01 43.77 -0.85
CA GLU A 281 21.96 44.80 -1.27
C GLU A 281 21.15 46.10 -1.36
N GLY A 282 21.47 47.18 -0.68
CA GLY A 282 22.53 47.46 0.28
C GLY A 282 22.26 48.85 0.84
N GLU A 283 22.63 49.05 2.10
CA GLU A 283 22.76 50.37 2.72
C GLU A 283 23.81 51.19 1.96
N LYS A 284 23.41 52.39 1.55
CA LYS A 284 24.18 53.63 1.69
C LYS A 284 23.21 54.82 1.75
#